data_AF-F4N5U0-F1
#
_entry.id   AF-F4N5U0-F1
#
_cell.length_a   1.000
_cell.length_b   1.000
_cell.length_c   1.000
_cell.angle_alpha   90.00
_cell.angle_beta   90.00
_cell.angle_gamma   90.00
#
_symmetry.space_group_name_H-M   'P 1'
#
loop_
_entity.id
_entity.type
_entity.pdbx_description
1 polymer ?
#
loop_
_entity_poly.entity_id
_entity_poly.type
_entity_poly.pdbx_seq_one_letter_code
_entity_poly.pdbx_strand_id
1 'polypeptide(L)'
;MSLQAALPGKTVINIPGCPPNPHNFLATVAHIITFGRPPALDAKNRPTFAYGRLIHENCERRPHFDAGRFARQFGDEGHRQGFCLYHLGCKGPETYGNCPTLEFCDVGGGIWPVGIGHPCYGCNEEGIGFTKGIAQLANVENPTPRAEKPLIHNPEGGEISTTATALLGGVVGLVAGVSLMTVRELGRQQKQRRKDDDHSSREE
;
A
#
# COMPACT_ATOMS: atom_id res chain seq x y z
N MET A 1 -18.57 -8.69 13.56
CA MET A 1 -18.97 -8.75 12.13
C MET A 1 -18.72 -7.37 11.51
N SER A 2 -18.03 -7.28 10.39
CA SER A 2 -17.72 -6.01 9.70
C SER A 2 -18.77 -5.69 8.63
N LEU A 3 -18.79 -4.45 8.13
CA LEU A 3 -19.71 -4.04 7.06
C LEU A 3 -19.44 -4.80 5.75
N GLN A 4 -18.17 -5.09 5.43
CA GLN A 4 -17.82 -5.88 4.23
C GLN A 4 -18.39 -7.31 4.31
N ALA A 5 -18.40 -7.93 5.49
CA ALA A 5 -19.01 -9.25 5.69
C ALA A 5 -20.54 -9.21 5.54
N ALA A 6 -21.17 -8.10 5.90
CA ALA A 6 -22.61 -7.90 5.69
C ALA A 6 -22.97 -7.65 4.22
N LEU A 7 -22.02 -7.20 3.40
CA LEU A 7 -22.23 -6.79 2.00
C LEU A 7 -21.21 -7.44 1.04
N PRO A 8 -21.22 -8.78 0.85
CA PRO A 8 -20.20 -9.50 0.08
C PRO A 8 -20.13 -9.11 -1.40
N GLY A 9 -21.18 -8.49 -1.96
CA GLY A 9 -21.23 -8.02 -3.35
C GLY A 9 -20.89 -6.54 -3.55
N LYS A 10 -20.46 -5.83 -2.51
CA LYS A 10 -20.11 -4.41 -2.57
C LYS A 10 -18.65 -4.21 -2.18
N THR A 11 -17.98 -3.26 -2.84
CA THR A 11 -16.67 -2.78 -2.39
C THR A 11 -16.87 -1.80 -1.25
N VAL A 12 -16.43 -2.15 -0.04
CA VAL A 12 -16.48 -1.26 1.13
C VAL A 12 -15.11 -0.60 1.34
N ILE A 13 -15.08 0.73 1.36
CA ILE A 13 -13.90 1.50 1.73
C ILE A 13 -13.80 1.52 3.26
N ASN A 14 -12.73 0.97 3.80
CA ASN A 14 -12.52 0.87 5.24
C ASN A 14 -11.68 2.05 5.74
N ILE A 15 -12.20 2.79 6.71
CA ILE A 15 -11.49 3.89 7.38
C ILE A 15 -11.39 3.55 8.88
N PRO A 16 -10.47 2.64 9.24
CA PRO A 16 -10.38 2.13 10.61
C PRO A 16 -9.76 3.15 11.57
N GLY A 17 -10.03 2.95 12.86
CA GLY A 17 -9.57 3.79 13.97
C GLY A 17 -10.66 3.94 15.02
N CYS A 18 -10.28 4.21 16.27
CA CYS A 18 -11.23 4.21 17.39
C CYS A 18 -11.17 5.50 18.23
N PRO A 19 -11.56 6.66 17.66
CA PRO A 19 -11.96 6.91 16.27
C PRO A 19 -10.77 7.22 15.34
N PRO A 20 -10.94 7.19 14.00
CA PRO A 20 -9.93 7.72 13.08
C PRO A 20 -9.82 9.24 13.19
N ASN A 21 -8.69 9.81 12.73
CA ASN A 21 -8.62 11.25 12.50
C ASN A 21 -9.72 11.64 11.47
N PRO A 22 -10.53 12.69 11.73
CA PRO A 22 -11.64 13.06 10.85
C PRO A 22 -11.21 13.35 9.41
N HIS A 23 -10.00 13.89 9.20
CA HIS A 23 -9.47 14.16 7.88
C HIS A 23 -9.26 12.90 7.03
N ASN A 24 -9.05 11.72 7.64
CA ASN A 24 -8.96 10.46 6.89
C ASN A 24 -10.28 10.15 6.18
N PHE A 25 -11.42 10.44 6.82
CA PHE A 25 -12.75 10.31 6.21
C PHE A 25 -13.03 11.45 5.23
N LEU A 26 -12.83 12.71 5.67
CA LEU A 26 -13.16 13.88 4.88
C LEU A 26 -12.38 13.94 3.56
N ALA A 27 -11.08 13.65 3.58
CA ALA A 27 -10.25 13.63 2.37
C ALA A 27 -10.66 12.50 1.41
N THR A 28 -11.10 11.35 1.93
CA THR A 28 -11.63 10.26 1.11
C THR A 28 -12.90 10.69 0.38
N VAL A 29 -13.84 11.31 1.10
CA VAL A 29 -15.09 11.84 0.51
C VAL A 29 -14.78 12.95 -0.49
N ALA A 30 -13.91 13.90 -0.14
CA ALA A 30 -13.51 14.99 -1.02
C ALA A 30 -12.88 14.48 -2.32
N HIS A 31 -12.05 13.43 -2.27
CA HIS A 31 -11.48 12.82 -3.46
C HIS A 31 -12.56 12.22 -4.38
N ILE A 32 -13.57 11.56 -3.81
CA ILE A 32 -14.71 11.03 -4.59
C ILE A 32 -15.49 12.15 -5.26
N ILE A 33 -15.81 13.23 -4.52
CA ILE A 33 -16.55 14.37 -5.05
C ILE A 33 -15.75 15.07 -6.16
N THR A 34 -14.46 15.30 -5.94
CA THR A 34 -13.61 16.10 -6.83
C THR A 34 -13.24 15.35 -8.11
N PHE A 35 -12.93 14.05 -8.00
CA PHE A 35 -12.38 13.26 -9.11
C PHE A 35 -13.33 12.16 -9.62
N GLY A 36 -14.54 12.04 -9.06
CA GLY A 36 -15.53 11.04 -9.46
C GLY A 36 -15.11 9.58 -9.18
N ARG A 37 -14.08 9.36 -8.35
CA ARG A 37 -13.52 8.04 -8.05
C ARG A 37 -12.91 7.97 -6.64
N PRO A 38 -12.84 6.79 -6.02
CA PRO A 38 -12.16 6.62 -4.73
C PRO A 38 -10.65 6.93 -4.83
N PRO A 39 -10.00 7.26 -3.71
CA PRO A 39 -8.54 7.28 -3.64
C PRO A 39 -7.96 5.88 -3.87
N ALA A 40 -6.64 5.78 -4.04
CA ALA A 40 -5.97 4.48 -4.06
C ALA A 40 -6.19 3.76 -2.71
N LEU A 41 -6.52 2.47 -2.80
CA LEU A 41 -6.79 1.60 -1.64
C LEU A 41 -5.75 0.50 -1.53
N ASP A 42 -5.45 0.07 -0.31
CA ASP A 42 -4.64 -1.12 -0.05
C ASP A 42 -5.46 -2.42 -0.17
N ALA A 43 -4.81 -3.57 0.07
CA ALA A 43 -5.45 -4.89 -0.01
C ALA A 43 -6.61 -5.10 0.99
N LYS A 44 -6.74 -4.26 2.03
CA LYS A 44 -7.85 -4.24 2.99
C LYS A 44 -8.88 -3.15 2.67
N ASN A 45 -8.85 -2.59 1.46
CA ASN A 45 -9.67 -1.47 1.01
C ASN A 45 -9.53 -0.19 1.87
N ARG A 46 -8.34 0.06 2.44
CA ARG A 46 -8.06 1.27 3.22
C ARG A 46 -7.36 2.33 2.35
N PRO A 47 -7.70 3.63 2.46
CA PRO A 47 -7.00 4.67 1.70
C PRO A 47 -5.50 4.72 1.98
N THR A 48 -4.66 4.56 0.95
CA THR A 48 -3.21 4.41 1.11
C THR A 48 -2.53 5.66 1.67
N PHE A 49 -3.11 6.84 1.45
CA PHE A 49 -2.59 8.09 2.02
C PHE A 49 -2.63 8.12 3.57
N ALA A 50 -3.55 7.34 4.18
CA ALA A 50 -3.74 7.30 5.63
C ALA A 50 -3.23 6.00 6.26
N TYR A 51 -3.30 4.88 5.54
CA TYR A 51 -3.02 3.54 6.09
C TYR A 51 -1.95 2.77 5.31
N GLY A 52 -1.21 3.42 4.39
CA GLY A 52 -0.23 2.76 3.53
C GLY A 52 1.11 2.40 4.19
N ARG A 53 1.30 2.74 5.48
CA ARG A 53 2.56 2.48 6.20
C ARG A 53 2.30 2.08 7.65
N LEU A 54 3.16 1.22 8.19
CA LEU A 54 3.25 0.94 9.62
C LEU A 54 3.61 2.20 10.40
N ILE A 55 2.98 2.39 11.57
CA ILE A 55 3.28 3.52 12.46
C ILE A 55 4.78 3.56 12.81
N HIS A 56 5.39 2.40 13.08
CA HIS A 56 6.80 2.33 13.46
C HIS A 56 7.79 2.74 12.36
N GLU A 57 7.41 2.60 11.09
CA GLU A 57 8.24 2.99 9.95
C GLU A 57 8.12 4.49 9.63
N ASN A 58 7.40 5.26 10.45
CA ASN A 58 7.31 6.72 10.34
C ASN A 58 7.18 7.41 11.71
N CYS A 59 7.70 6.77 12.77
CA CYS A 59 7.62 7.29 14.13
C CYS A 59 8.87 8.11 14.46
N GLU A 60 8.66 9.29 15.03
CA GLU A 60 9.68 10.21 15.52
C GLU A 60 10.56 9.63 16.63
N ARG A 61 10.07 8.60 17.36
CA ARG A 61 10.85 7.88 18.39
C ARG A 61 11.68 6.72 17.84
N ARG A 62 11.66 6.45 16.53
CA ARG A 62 12.46 5.39 15.90
C ARG A 62 13.97 5.49 16.20
N PRO A 63 14.62 6.67 16.21
CA PRO A 63 16.02 6.77 16.58
C PRO A 63 16.33 6.30 18.01
N HIS A 64 15.37 6.40 18.94
CA HIS A 64 15.54 5.84 20.28
C HIS A 64 15.45 4.31 20.29
N PHE A 65 14.55 3.75 19.48
CA PHE A 65 14.46 2.30 19.27
C PHE A 65 15.79 1.75 18.73
N ASP A 66 16.30 2.36 17.67
CA ASP A 66 17.55 1.92 17.01
C ASP A 66 18.77 2.05 17.94
N ALA A 67 18.78 3.06 18.82
CA ALA A 67 19.83 3.28 19.81
C ALA A 67 19.67 2.46 21.11
N GLY A 68 18.66 1.60 21.21
CA GLY A 68 18.40 0.81 22.43
C GLY A 68 17.91 1.64 23.64
N ARG A 69 17.44 2.87 23.40
CA ARG A 69 16.94 3.79 24.43
C ARG A 69 15.43 3.60 24.60
N PHE A 70 15.06 2.95 25.69
CA PHE A 70 13.68 2.58 25.96
C PHE A 70 13.19 3.08 27.32
N ALA A 71 11.94 3.54 27.36
CA ALA A 71 11.20 3.63 28.61
C ALA A 71 10.87 2.21 29.12
N ARG A 72 11.02 1.99 30.42
CA ARG A 72 10.74 0.72 31.10
C ARG A 72 9.51 0.81 32.00
N GLN A 73 9.23 1.99 32.54
CA GLN A 73 8.05 2.29 33.33
C GLN A 73 7.57 3.72 33.07
N PHE A 74 6.28 3.96 33.24
CA PHE A 74 5.75 5.32 33.18
C PHE A 74 6.38 6.18 34.29
N GLY A 75 6.98 7.30 33.90
CA GLY A 75 7.62 8.26 34.81
C GLY A 75 9.10 8.03 35.08
N ASP A 76 9.70 6.95 34.55
CA ASP A 76 11.15 6.77 34.62
C ASP A 76 11.92 7.82 33.80
N GLU A 77 13.25 7.85 33.93
CA GLU A 77 14.08 8.83 33.23
C GLU A 77 13.89 8.78 31.70
N GLY A 78 13.90 7.58 31.12
CA GLY A 78 13.73 7.40 29.68
C GLY A 78 12.35 7.87 29.19
N HIS A 79 11.29 7.58 29.93
CA HIS A 79 9.94 8.03 29.66
C HIS A 79 9.85 9.57 29.69
N ARG A 80 10.42 10.19 30.72
CA ARG A 80 10.45 11.65 30.88
C ARG A 80 11.30 12.36 29.82
N GLN A 81 12.26 11.65 29.23
CA GLN A 81 13.09 12.13 28.11
C GLN A 81 12.52 11.79 26.72
N GLY A 82 11.32 11.19 26.63
CA GLY A 82 10.68 10.90 25.34
C GLY A 82 11.25 9.68 24.61
N PHE A 83 11.86 8.72 25.31
CA PHE A 83 12.43 7.52 24.69
C PHE A 83 11.37 6.59 24.09
N CYS A 84 11.82 5.58 23.33
CA CYS A 84 10.93 4.64 22.67
C CYS A 84 10.09 3.85 23.70
N LEU A 85 8.80 3.68 23.41
CA LEU A 85 7.83 3.01 24.27
C LEU A 85 7.64 1.51 23.94
N TYR A 86 8.54 0.91 23.15
CA TYR A 86 8.42 -0.50 22.73
C TYR A 86 8.24 -1.44 23.93
N HIS A 87 9.09 -1.29 24.95
CA HIS A 87 9.02 -2.13 26.17
C HIS A 87 7.86 -1.82 27.10
N LEU A 88 7.09 -0.74 26.85
CA LEU A 88 5.80 -0.51 27.49
C LEU A 88 4.64 -1.16 26.71
N GLY A 89 4.91 -1.85 25.59
CA GLY A 89 3.93 -2.58 24.79
C GLY A 89 3.39 -1.82 23.58
N CYS A 90 4.16 -0.87 23.03
CA CYS A 90 3.75 -0.13 21.83
C CYS A 90 3.52 -1.08 20.63
N LYS A 91 2.31 -1.02 20.05
CA LYS A 91 1.87 -1.82 18.90
C LYS A 91 2.16 -1.19 17.53
N GLY A 92 2.84 -0.04 17.51
CA GLY A 92 3.23 0.64 16.27
C GLY A 92 3.94 -0.26 15.23
N PRO A 93 4.77 -1.25 15.62
CA PRO A 93 5.42 -2.18 14.67
C PRO A 93 4.49 -3.08 13.88
N GLU A 94 3.23 -3.24 14.30
CA GLU A 94 2.25 -4.14 13.70
C GLU A 94 0.90 -3.45 13.48
N THR A 95 0.89 -2.13 13.35
CA THR A 95 -0.31 -1.32 13.15
C THR A 95 -0.09 -0.30 12.04
N TYR A 96 -0.96 -0.32 11.02
CA TYR A 96 -0.93 0.66 9.94
C TYR A 96 -1.72 1.93 10.28
N GLY A 97 -1.18 3.09 9.91
CA GLY A 97 -1.86 4.37 10.14
C GLY A 97 -0.93 5.57 10.12
N ASN A 98 -1.54 6.75 10.04
CA ASN A 98 -0.87 8.05 9.97
C ASN A 98 -0.84 8.80 11.30
N CYS A 99 -1.07 8.13 12.43
CA CYS A 99 -1.05 8.73 13.77
C CYS A 99 0.21 9.58 14.07
N PRO A 100 1.45 9.15 13.74
CA PRO A 100 2.64 9.96 14.05
C PRO A 100 2.84 11.16 13.11
N THR A 101 2.13 11.22 11.97
CA THR A 101 2.31 12.29 10.98
C THR A 101 1.16 13.28 10.91
N LEU A 102 -0.07 12.76 10.85
CA LEU A 102 -1.25 13.63 10.81
C LEU A 102 -1.67 14.04 12.22
N GLU A 103 -1.23 13.29 13.24
CA GLU A 103 -1.61 13.52 14.64
C GLU A 103 -3.14 13.56 14.80
N PHE A 104 -3.60 14.25 15.84
CA PHE A 104 -5.02 14.46 16.14
C PHE A 104 -5.25 15.92 16.57
N CYS A 105 -6.46 16.40 16.32
CA CYS A 105 -6.96 17.71 16.75
C CYS A 105 -6.30 18.95 16.12
N ASP A 106 -5.38 18.78 15.17
CA ASP A 106 -4.78 19.86 14.35
C ASP A 106 -4.11 20.98 15.14
N VAL A 107 -3.74 20.72 16.40
CA VAL A 107 -2.99 21.67 17.24
C VAL A 107 -1.47 21.55 17.04
N GLY A 108 -1.02 20.42 16.47
CA GLY A 108 0.40 20.08 16.29
C GLY A 108 1.15 19.84 17.60
N GLY A 109 2.41 19.44 17.48
CA GLY A 109 3.31 19.27 18.63
C GLY A 109 3.31 17.87 19.25
N GLY A 110 3.03 16.84 18.45
CA GLY A 110 3.05 15.45 18.91
C GLY A 110 1.75 15.02 19.59
N ILE A 111 0.61 15.52 19.11
CA ILE A 111 -0.70 15.16 19.69
C ILE A 111 -1.21 13.84 19.10
N TRP A 112 -0.63 12.78 19.63
CA TRP A 112 -1.02 11.39 19.37
C TRP A 112 -0.56 10.53 20.55
N PRO A 113 -1.05 9.28 20.74
CA PRO A 113 -0.83 8.52 21.97
C PRO A 113 0.65 8.40 22.39
N VAL A 114 1.54 8.07 21.45
CA VAL A 114 2.98 7.97 21.76
C VAL A 114 3.60 9.34 21.99
N GLY A 115 3.18 10.37 21.26
CA GLY A 115 3.62 11.74 21.50
C GLY A 115 3.32 12.22 22.92
N ILE A 116 2.14 11.87 23.47
CA ILE A 116 1.77 12.14 24.88
C ILE A 116 2.31 11.12 25.90
N GLY A 117 3.12 10.15 25.47
CA GLY A 117 3.82 9.21 26.36
C GLY A 117 3.14 7.84 26.58
N HIS A 118 2.01 7.55 25.94
CA HIS A 118 1.36 6.24 26.04
C HIS A 118 1.65 5.36 24.81
N PRO A 119 1.96 4.06 24.97
CA PRO A 119 2.15 3.16 23.82
C PRO A 119 0.92 3.14 22.89
N CYS A 120 1.16 3.06 21.58
CA CYS A 120 0.10 2.73 20.62
C CYS A 120 -0.54 1.39 21.01
N TYR A 121 -1.87 1.34 21.04
CA TYR A 121 -2.62 0.14 21.40
C TYR A 121 -3.01 -0.72 20.17
N GLY A 122 -2.77 -0.23 18.96
CA GLY A 122 -3.08 -0.95 17.73
C GLY A 122 -4.57 -0.95 17.37
N CYS A 123 -5.32 0.09 17.74
CA CYS A 123 -6.76 0.16 17.50
C CYS A 123 -7.18 0.18 16.02
N ASN A 124 -6.25 0.45 15.08
CA ASN A 124 -6.52 0.40 13.65
C ASN A 124 -6.45 -1.02 13.06
N GLU A 125 -5.80 -1.96 13.75
CA GLU A 125 -5.40 -3.24 13.16
C GLU A 125 -6.14 -4.41 13.83
N GLU A 126 -6.83 -5.19 13.01
CA GLU A 126 -7.57 -6.37 13.45
C GLU A 126 -6.61 -7.39 14.09
N GLY A 127 -7.05 -7.99 15.21
CA GLY A 127 -6.24 -8.95 15.97
C GLY A 127 -5.14 -8.31 16.84
N ILE A 128 -5.00 -6.98 16.83
CA ILE A 128 -4.04 -6.25 17.66
C ILE A 128 -4.79 -5.49 18.76
N GLY A 129 -5.44 -4.38 18.41
CA GLY A 129 -6.28 -3.62 19.34
C GLY A 129 -7.42 -4.48 19.88
N PHE A 130 -7.73 -4.33 21.16
CA PHE A 130 -8.76 -5.11 21.86
C PHE A 130 -8.54 -6.63 21.90
N THR A 131 -7.37 -7.10 21.45
CA THR A 131 -6.97 -8.52 21.46
C THR A 131 -5.71 -8.71 22.28
N LYS A 132 -4.65 -7.97 21.97
CA LYS A 132 -3.39 -7.99 22.74
C LYS A 132 -3.48 -7.08 23.95
N GLY A 133 -2.89 -7.50 25.07
CA GLY A 133 -2.81 -6.69 26.28
C GLY A 133 -1.98 -5.41 26.05
N ILE A 134 -2.24 -4.34 26.82
CA ILE A 134 -1.52 -3.06 26.68
C ILE A 134 0.00 -3.27 26.76
N ALA A 135 0.47 -3.96 27.81
CA ALA A 135 1.89 -4.23 28.04
C ALA A 135 2.46 -5.41 27.22
N GLN A 136 1.63 -6.14 26.46
CA GLN A 136 2.10 -7.23 25.61
C GLN A 136 2.98 -6.66 24.48
N LEU A 137 4.13 -7.27 24.22
CA LEU A 137 5.03 -6.78 23.17
C LEU A 137 4.48 -7.06 21.76
N ALA A 138 4.76 -6.15 20.85
CA ALA A 138 4.50 -6.30 19.42
C ALA A 138 5.60 -7.15 18.75
N ASN A 139 5.23 -7.83 17.68
CA ASN A 139 6.21 -8.40 16.76
C ASN A 139 6.84 -7.28 15.94
N VAL A 140 8.14 -7.36 15.66
CA VAL A 140 8.86 -6.35 14.87
C VAL A 140 9.47 -7.02 13.65
N GLU A 141 9.06 -6.61 12.46
CA GLU A 141 9.62 -7.12 11.20
C GLU A 141 11.06 -6.66 10.98
N ASN A 142 11.36 -5.38 11.27
CA ASN A 142 12.69 -4.78 11.08
C ASN A 142 13.29 -4.30 12.41
N PRO A 143 13.84 -5.20 13.24
CA PRO A 143 14.37 -4.86 14.58
C PRO A 143 15.66 -4.02 14.55
N THR A 144 16.35 -3.95 13.43
CA THR A 144 17.53 -3.10 13.24
C THR A 144 17.43 -2.36 11.92
N PRO A 145 17.94 -1.11 11.83
CA PRO A 145 18.17 -0.47 10.54
C PRO A 145 19.03 -1.38 9.67
N ARG A 146 18.78 -1.41 8.36
CA ARG A 146 19.68 -2.13 7.44
C ARG A 146 21.07 -1.53 7.57
N ALA A 147 22.01 -2.33 8.10
CA ALA A 147 23.41 -1.93 8.24
C ALA A 147 24.09 -1.76 6.86
N GLU A 148 23.57 -2.47 5.87
CA GLU A 148 23.95 -2.34 4.47
C GLU A 148 23.43 -1.01 3.91
N LYS A 149 24.34 -0.06 3.76
CA LYS A 149 24.11 1.12 2.94
C LYS A 149 24.20 0.69 1.47
N PRO A 150 23.39 1.27 0.57
CA PRO A 150 23.60 1.09 -0.86
C PRO A 150 25.06 1.40 -1.22
N LEU A 151 25.67 0.57 -2.06
CA LEU A 151 27.01 0.87 -2.56
C LEU A 151 26.95 2.17 -3.35
N ILE A 152 27.91 3.07 -3.12
CA ILE A 152 28.01 4.37 -3.81
C ILE A 152 28.13 4.18 -5.34
N HIS A 153 28.57 2.99 -5.76
CA HIS A 153 28.72 2.60 -7.17
C HIS A 153 27.65 1.64 -7.66
N ASN A 154 26.51 1.51 -6.97
CA ASN A 154 25.38 0.80 -7.56
C ASN A 154 25.00 1.51 -8.87
N PRO A 155 25.04 0.82 -10.03
CA PRO A 155 24.51 1.38 -11.26
C PRO A 155 22.99 1.50 -11.11
N GLU A 156 22.52 2.69 -10.77
CA GLU A 156 21.10 3.01 -10.75
C GLU A 156 20.64 3.26 -12.19
N GLY A 157 19.93 2.28 -12.76
CA GLY A 157 19.52 2.32 -14.16
C GLY A 157 20.66 1.98 -15.12
N GLY A 158 20.46 0.92 -15.90
CA GLY A 158 21.36 0.58 -17.00
C GLY A 158 20.94 1.30 -18.27
N GLU A 159 21.93 1.71 -19.08
CA GLU A 159 21.67 1.97 -20.50
C GLU A 159 20.97 0.74 -21.08
N ILE A 160 19.71 0.90 -21.50
CA ILE A 160 19.02 -0.18 -22.20
C ILE A 160 19.81 -0.39 -23.49
N SER A 161 20.52 -1.51 -23.59
CA SER A 161 21.37 -1.75 -24.75
C SER A 161 20.51 -1.68 -26.01
N THR A 162 20.99 -0.95 -27.01
CA THR A 162 20.31 -0.82 -28.31
C THR A 162 20.01 -2.19 -28.91
N THR A 163 20.86 -3.18 -28.63
CA THR A 163 20.69 -4.59 -29.01
C THR A 163 19.48 -5.23 -28.32
N ALA A 164 19.29 -5.03 -27.01
CA ALA A 164 18.15 -5.60 -26.28
C ALA A 164 16.82 -4.99 -26.78
N THR A 165 16.78 -3.68 -27.00
CA THR A 165 15.62 -2.99 -27.56
C THR A 165 15.34 -3.43 -29.00
N ALA A 166 16.37 -3.59 -29.82
CA ALA A 166 16.22 -4.05 -31.21
C ALA A 166 15.71 -5.50 -31.29
N LEU A 167 16.19 -6.39 -30.41
CA LEU A 167 15.71 -7.77 -30.35
C LEU A 167 14.24 -7.83 -29.93
N LEU A 168 13.87 -7.12 -28.86
CA LEU A 168 12.48 -7.07 -28.39
C LEU A 168 11.55 -6.44 -29.45
N GLY A 169 11.97 -5.33 -30.06
CA GLY A 169 11.23 -4.68 -31.14
C GLY A 169 11.08 -5.58 -32.38
N GLY A 170 12.13 -6.31 -32.75
CA GLY A 170 12.12 -7.26 -33.86
C GLY A 170 11.15 -8.42 -33.63
N VAL A 171 11.14 -9.00 -32.44
CA VAL A 171 10.22 -10.09 -32.07
C VAL A 171 8.77 -9.61 -32.13
N VAL A 172 8.47 -8.45 -31.53
CA VAL A 172 7.11 -7.87 -31.54
C VAL A 172 6.67 -7.55 -32.97
N GLY A 173 7.54 -6.95 -33.77
CA GLY A 173 7.25 -6.61 -35.17
C GLY A 173 6.96 -7.85 -36.03
N LEU A 174 7.71 -8.94 -35.82
CA LEU A 174 7.52 -10.18 -36.57
C LEU A 174 6.20 -10.88 -36.20
N VAL A 175 5.90 -10.99 -34.90
CA VAL A 175 4.64 -11.59 -34.42
C VAL A 175 3.43 -10.79 -34.91
N ALA A 176 3.48 -9.47 -34.83
CA ALA A 176 2.41 -8.60 -35.33
C ALA A 176 2.25 -8.74 -36.85
N GLY A 177 3.35 -8.76 -37.61
CA GLY A 177 3.34 -8.89 -39.06
C GLY A 177 2.76 -10.21 -39.55
N VAL A 178 3.18 -11.34 -38.94
CA VAL A 178 2.64 -12.67 -39.26
C VAL A 178 1.15 -12.74 -38.95
N SER A 179 0.74 -12.23 -37.79
CA SER A 179 -0.68 -12.23 -37.38
C SER A 179 -1.56 -11.40 -38.32
N LEU A 180 -1.07 -10.25 -38.79
CA LEU A 180 -1.79 -9.41 -39.74
C LEU A 180 -1.93 -10.07 -41.12
N MET A 181 -0.88 -10.74 -41.60
CA MET A 181 -0.90 -11.43 -42.87
C MET A 181 -1.79 -12.67 -42.86
N THR A 182 -1.80 -13.45 -41.77
CA THR A 182 -2.71 -14.59 -41.63
C THR A 182 -4.17 -14.16 -41.59
N VAL A 183 -4.51 -13.09 -40.85
CA VAL A 183 -5.87 -12.53 -40.85
C VAL A 183 -6.27 -12.04 -42.24
N ARG A 184 -5.37 -11.35 -42.96
CA ARG A 184 -5.63 -10.86 -44.32
C ARG A 184 -5.85 -12.00 -45.31
N GLU A 185 -5.07 -13.07 -45.20
CA GLU A 185 -5.18 -14.24 -46.06
C GLU A 185 -6.47 -15.02 -45.81
N LEU A 186 -6.85 -15.24 -44.54
CA LEU A 186 -8.13 -15.83 -44.17
C LEU A 186 -9.32 -15.01 -44.71
N GLY A 187 -9.21 -13.67 -44.68
CA GLY A 187 -10.21 -12.79 -45.28
C GLY A 187 -10.33 -12.91 -46.80
N ARG A 188 -9.21 -13.11 -47.53
CA ARG A 188 -9.23 -13.37 -48.98
C ARG A 188 -9.85 -14.72 -49.30
N GLN A 189 -9.51 -15.77 -48.55
CA GLN A 189 -10.05 -17.11 -48.74
C GLN A 189 -11.57 -17.16 -48.48
N GLN A 190 -12.07 -16.48 -47.44
CA GLN A 190 -13.52 -16.36 -47.21
C GLN A 190 -14.22 -15.64 -48.36
N LYS A 191 -13.62 -14.56 -48.90
CA LYS A 191 -14.20 -13.82 -50.03
C LYS A 191 -14.21 -14.65 -51.33
N GLN A 192 -13.22 -15.51 -51.53
CA GLN A 192 -13.15 -16.45 -52.65
C GLN A 192 -14.24 -17.53 -52.51
N ARG A 193 -14.31 -18.21 -51.36
CA ARG A 193 -15.36 -19.20 -51.06
C ARG A 193 -16.76 -18.63 -51.25
N ARG A 194 -17.03 -17.43 -50.73
CA ARG A 194 -18.33 -16.77 -50.86
C ARG A 194 -18.68 -16.41 -52.32
N LYS A 195 -17.69 -16.20 -53.19
CA LYS A 195 -17.91 -16.01 -54.63
C LYS A 195 -18.17 -17.33 -55.35
N ASP A 196 -17.46 -18.39 -54.96
CA ASP A 196 -17.64 -19.73 -55.54
C ASP A 196 -19.02 -20.30 -55.17
N ASP A 197 -19.47 -20.09 -53.92
CA ASP A 197 -20.81 -20.47 -53.44
C ASP A 197 -21.92 -19.70 -54.19
N ASP A 198 -21.75 -18.38 -54.41
CA ASP A 198 -22.73 -17.52 -55.10
C ASP A 198 -22.78 -17.81 -56.63
N HIS A 199 -21.69 -18.33 -57.20
CA HIS A 199 -21.64 -18.79 -58.58
C HIS A 199 -22.32 -20.17 -58.74
N SER A 200 -22.09 -21.10 -57.80
CA SER A 200 -22.74 -22.41 -57.76
C SER A 200 -24.26 -22.32 -57.58
N SER A 201 -24.76 -21.34 -56.81
CA SER A 201 -26.21 -21.13 -56.62
C SER A 201 -26.92 -20.43 -57.79
N ARG A 202 -26.20 -20.04 -58.84
CA ARG A 202 -26.74 -19.41 -60.05
C ARG A 202 -26.77 -20.35 -61.27
N GLU A 203 -26.22 -21.55 -61.13
CA GLU A 203 -26.17 -22.58 -62.18
C GLU A 203 -27.17 -23.74 -61.96
N GLU A 204 -28.00 -23.67 -60.91
CA GLU A 204 -29.23 -24.48 -60.73
C GLU A 204 -30.49 -23.65 -61.04
#